data_AF-A0A397BMQ6-F1
#
_entry.id   AF-A0A397BMQ6-F1
#
_cell.length_a   1.000
_cell.length_b   1.000
_cell.length_c   1.000
_cell.angle_alpha   90.00
_cell.angle_beta   90.00
_cell.angle_gamma   90.00
#
_symmetry.space_group_name_H-M   'P 1'
#
loop_
_entity.id
_entity.type
_entity.pdbx_description
1 polymer ?
#
loop_
_entity_poly.entity_id
_entity_poly.type
_entity_poly.pdbx_seq_one_letter_code
_entity_poly.pdbx_strand_id
1 'polypeptide(L)'
;MMVMTTNMYRSILAKALTLPMDQLANVALAHKIHRDTLLLLLHDKIAHRIFKKFLASRMKDHFVVFVDEVDEFINLPGIEFMQHTAKKLFKKYLSEHAKLQVDMSTKMRQDIQAKLNTPSIDMFKSAIVKVKTGLLQDSLVRYLKSPIHSEMKQEFPDLVRNLMSAVDKGKVDLPQLESILSNPTYLTNFRKYLKTQHAAENLIFLEEVEEFRRLPSYEIVVRSAKKILDKYININTARSPIPIAAHLHDDMVENVDKAGKRYFSDAIQDVVSILRTTEVHDFLESPLFMQLIGSWVVLDETYAIRQLIGEVELAYFKHVVPLTKSVRQGQSGAPS
;
A
#
# COMPACT_ATOMS: atom_id res chain seq x y z
N MET A 1 9.50 -9.04 36.95
CA MET A 1 9.56 -8.41 35.61
C MET A 1 10.19 -7.01 35.65
N MET A 2 9.84 -6.14 36.61
CA MET A 2 10.34 -4.76 36.70
C MET A 2 11.87 -4.63 36.93
N VAL A 3 12.47 -5.51 37.75
CA VAL A 3 13.93 -5.50 38.03
C VAL A 3 14.77 -5.90 36.81
N MET A 4 14.28 -6.84 36.00
CA MET A 4 14.95 -7.29 34.75
C MET A 4 15.02 -6.15 33.72
N THR A 5 13.94 -5.38 33.58
CA THR A 5 13.93 -4.21 32.69
C THR A 5 14.85 -3.09 33.17
N THR A 6 15.00 -2.89 34.48
CA THR A 6 15.91 -1.88 35.04
C THR A 6 17.38 -2.25 34.85
N ASN A 7 17.74 -3.53 35.03
CA ASN A 7 19.11 -4.02 34.81
C ASN A 7 19.49 -3.97 33.32
N MET A 8 18.57 -4.35 32.43
CA MET A 8 18.79 -4.25 30.99
C MET A 8 18.96 -2.80 30.54
N TYR A 9 18.14 -1.87 31.06
CA TYR A 9 18.26 -0.44 30.77
C TYR A 9 19.62 0.13 31.21
N ARG A 10 20.08 -0.20 32.43
CA ARG A 10 21.41 0.20 32.92
C ARG A 10 22.54 -0.37 32.05
N SER A 11 22.42 -1.63 31.62
CA SER A 11 23.41 -2.26 30.73
C SER A 11 23.48 -1.58 29.36
N ILE A 12 22.34 -1.17 28.79
CA ILE A 12 22.29 -0.48 27.50
C ILE A 12 22.93 0.92 27.61
N LEU A 13 22.62 1.66 28.68
CA LEU A 13 23.25 2.97 28.91
C LEU A 13 24.76 2.86 29.11
N ALA A 14 25.23 1.85 29.83
CA ALA A 14 26.66 1.61 30.00
C ALA A 14 27.35 1.33 28.66
N LYS A 15 26.69 0.60 27.74
CA LYS A 15 27.20 0.37 26.38
C LYS A 15 27.29 1.64 25.55
N ALA A 16 26.38 2.59 25.72
CA ALA A 16 26.50 3.87 25.02
C ALA A 16 27.82 4.60 25.37
N LEU A 17 28.25 4.51 26.63
CA LEU A 17 29.46 5.17 27.14
C LEU A 17 30.77 4.49 26.74
N THR A 18 30.74 3.31 26.10
CA THR A 18 31.96 2.63 25.66
C THR A 18 32.47 3.12 24.30
N LEU A 19 31.74 3.99 23.62
CA LEU A 19 32.14 4.47 22.31
C LEU A 19 33.46 5.26 22.36
N PRO A 20 34.41 4.98 21.45
CA PRO A 20 35.70 5.65 21.41
C PRO A 20 35.54 7.11 20.95
N MET A 21 35.69 8.06 21.88
CA MET A 21 35.46 9.49 21.65
C MET A 21 36.39 10.11 20.61
N ASP A 22 37.58 9.52 20.42
CA ASP A 22 38.57 9.88 19.41
C ASP A 22 38.11 9.52 17.98
N GLN A 23 37.25 8.51 17.83
CA GLN A 23 36.67 8.12 16.54
C GLN A 23 35.41 8.92 16.18
N LEU A 24 34.82 9.63 17.16
CA LEU A 24 33.69 10.56 17.02
C LEU A 24 34.17 12.00 16.76
N ALA A 25 35.43 12.19 16.36
CA ALA A 25 36.05 13.50 16.24
C ALA A 25 35.91 14.08 14.83
N ASN A 26 34.67 14.15 14.30
CA ASN A 26 34.35 14.98 13.13
C ASN A 26 33.49 16.20 13.50
N VAL A 27 33.51 16.64 14.75
CA VAL A 27 32.80 17.84 15.25
C VAL A 27 33.10 19.09 14.41
N ALA A 28 34.31 19.23 13.87
CA ALA A 28 34.68 20.32 12.96
C ALA A 28 34.00 20.25 11.58
N LEU A 29 33.57 19.06 11.15
CA LEU A 29 32.80 18.79 9.92
C LEU A 29 31.30 18.60 10.18
N ALA A 30 30.86 18.51 11.43
CA ALA A 30 29.45 18.34 11.81
C ALA A 30 28.55 19.46 11.22
N HIS A 31 29.07 20.68 11.11
CA HIS A 31 28.37 21.81 10.46
C HIS A 31 28.32 21.71 8.92
N LYS A 32 29.15 20.86 8.31
CA LYS A 32 29.21 20.66 6.85
C LYS A 32 28.39 19.44 6.38
N ILE A 33 28.10 18.50 7.27
CA ILE A 33 27.33 17.29 6.97
C ILE A 33 25.91 17.47 7.51
N HIS A 34 25.00 17.94 6.66
CA HIS A 34 23.59 18.04 7.00
C HIS A 34 22.92 16.68 6.78
N ARG A 35 22.78 15.89 7.84
CA ARG A 35 21.91 14.72 7.84
C ARG A 35 20.59 15.10 8.47
N ASP A 36 19.50 14.70 7.82
CA ASP A 36 18.17 14.88 8.36
C ASP A 36 17.92 13.89 9.51
N THR A 37 18.04 14.34 10.75
CA THR A 37 17.84 13.49 11.93
C THR A 37 16.44 12.95 12.02
N LEU A 38 15.41 13.71 11.63
CA LEU A 38 14.05 13.19 11.64
C LEU A 38 13.93 12.00 10.68
N LEU A 39 14.47 12.09 9.46
CA LEU A 39 14.46 10.94 8.54
C LEU A 39 15.24 9.74 9.09
N LEU A 40 16.37 9.96 9.76
CA LEU A 40 17.07 8.89 10.48
C LEU A 40 16.14 8.25 11.54
N LEU A 41 15.48 9.06 12.36
CA LEU A 41 14.60 8.57 13.42
C LEU A 41 13.39 7.82 12.88
N LEU A 42 12.84 8.20 11.72
CA LEU A 42 11.68 7.54 11.12
C LEU A 42 12.04 6.28 10.32
N HIS A 43 13.22 6.21 9.69
CA HIS A 43 13.56 5.10 8.79
C HIS A 43 14.44 4.01 9.44
N ASP A 44 15.24 4.35 10.46
CA ASP A 44 15.98 3.32 11.20
C ASP A 44 15.05 2.57 12.17
N LYS A 45 15.02 1.24 12.08
CA LYS A 45 14.09 0.41 12.88
C LYS A 45 14.28 0.59 14.39
N ILE A 46 15.51 0.78 14.87
CA ILE A 46 15.81 0.95 16.30
C ILE A 46 15.42 2.36 16.74
N ALA A 47 15.81 3.37 15.96
CA ALA A 47 15.50 4.76 16.19
C ALA A 47 13.99 5.00 16.20
N HIS A 48 13.27 4.47 15.21
CA HIS A 48 11.82 4.59 15.09
C HIS A 48 11.11 4.09 16.34
N ARG A 49 11.49 2.90 16.81
CA ARG A 49 10.91 2.30 18.00
C ARG A 49 11.16 3.14 19.26
N ILE A 50 12.38 3.68 19.41
CA ILE A 50 12.75 4.44 20.61
C ILE A 50 12.17 5.86 20.56
N PHE A 51 12.16 6.51 19.40
CA PHE A 51 11.56 7.83 19.19
C PHE A 51 10.04 7.78 19.37
N LYS A 52 9.37 6.78 18.81
CA LYS A 52 7.93 6.52 19.06
C LYS A 52 7.63 6.30 20.54
N LYS A 53 8.49 5.57 21.26
CA LYS A 53 8.37 5.40 22.72
C LYS A 53 8.54 6.73 23.47
N PHE A 54 9.49 7.57 23.06
CA PHE A 54 9.65 8.92 23.61
C PHE A 54 8.37 9.76 23.41
N LEU A 55 7.84 9.81 22.20
CA LEU A 55 6.60 10.53 21.91
C LEU A 55 5.40 9.98 22.69
N ALA A 56 5.31 8.65 22.87
CA ALA A 56 4.25 8.03 23.65
C ALA A 56 4.27 8.49 25.12
N SER A 57 5.46 8.68 25.71
CA SER A 57 5.59 9.25 27.06
C SER A 57 5.08 10.69 27.18
N ARG A 58 4.89 11.37 26.05
CA ARG A 58 4.37 12.74 25.93
C ARG A 58 2.98 12.81 25.29
N MET A 59 2.32 11.67 25.09
CA MET A 59 1.02 11.55 24.40
C MET A 59 1.02 12.07 22.94
N LYS A 60 2.18 12.01 22.26
CA LYS A 60 2.41 12.52 20.90
C LYS A 60 2.81 11.45 19.89
N ASP A 61 2.73 10.17 20.25
CA ASP A 61 3.09 9.06 19.34
C ASP A 61 2.16 8.96 18.13
N HIS A 62 0.94 9.49 18.23
CA HIS A 62 -0.01 9.57 17.12
C HIS A 62 0.56 10.25 15.87
N PHE A 63 1.53 11.17 16.00
CA PHE A 63 2.23 11.76 14.84
C PHE A 63 3.01 10.72 14.03
N VAL A 64 3.79 9.87 14.71
CA VAL A 64 4.57 8.82 14.04
C VAL A 64 3.66 7.70 13.55
N VAL A 65 2.62 7.35 14.30
CA VAL A 65 1.63 6.35 13.84
C VAL A 65 0.88 6.84 12.60
N PHE A 66 0.56 8.13 12.52
CA PHE A 66 -0.04 8.72 11.32
C PHE A 66 0.91 8.62 10.11
N VAL A 67 2.19 8.97 10.28
CA VAL A 67 3.20 8.82 9.22
C VAL A 67 3.30 7.35 8.77
N ASP A 68 3.34 6.40 9.71
CA ASP A 68 3.37 4.96 9.43
C ASP A 68 2.14 4.54 8.57
N GLU A 69 0.93 4.91 8.98
CA GLU A 69 -0.31 4.54 8.27
C GLU A 69 -0.43 5.22 6.89
N VAL A 70 0.10 6.44 6.74
CA VAL A 70 0.14 7.12 5.44
C VAL A 70 1.15 6.45 4.50
N ASP A 71 2.31 6.01 5.00
CA ASP A 71 3.27 5.24 4.18
C ASP A 71 2.67 3.91 3.72
N GLU A 72 1.98 3.18 4.61
CA GLU A 72 1.22 1.99 4.24
C GLU A 72 0.16 2.29 3.17
N PHE A 73 -0.58 3.39 3.30
CA PHE A 73 -1.57 3.85 2.34
C PHE A 73 -0.96 4.16 0.96
N ILE A 74 0.18 4.86 0.92
CA ILE A 74 0.90 5.21 -0.33
C ILE A 74 1.38 3.94 -1.04
N ASN A 75 1.79 2.95 -0.25
CA ASN A 75 2.31 1.67 -0.72
C ASN A 75 1.21 0.63 -1.00
N LEU A 76 -0.08 0.95 -0.81
CA LEU A 76 -1.17 0.04 -1.14
C LEU A 76 -1.07 -0.39 -2.61
N PRO A 77 -0.82 -1.68 -2.89
CA PRO A 77 -0.76 -2.16 -4.26
C PRO A 77 -2.18 -2.10 -4.83
N GLY A 78 -2.38 -1.39 -5.94
CA GLY A 78 -3.64 -1.54 -6.67
C GLY A 78 -4.07 -0.37 -7.53
N ILE A 79 -3.93 0.89 -7.09
CA ILE A 79 -4.64 1.97 -7.81
C ILE A 79 -4.09 2.25 -9.21
N GLU A 80 -2.79 2.50 -9.34
CA GLU A 80 -2.15 2.75 -10.63
C GLU A 80 -2.15 1.50 -11.49
N PHE A 81 -2.00 0.33 -10.88
CA PHE A 81 -2.01 -0.94 -11.60
C PHE A 81 -3.41 -1.26 -12.14
N MET A 82 -4.47 -1.05 -11.35
CA MET A 82 -5.86 -1.21 -11.76
C MET A 82 -6.24 -0.15 -12.80
N GLN A 83 -5.83 1.10 -12.64
CA GLN A 83 -6.02 2.15 -13.66
C GLN A 83 -5.32 1.80 -14.97
N HIS A 84 -4.06 1.37 -14.90
CA HIS A 84 -3.29 0.95 -16.07
C HIS A 84 -3.95 -0.25 -16.75
N THR A 85 -4.36 -1.26 -15.97
CA THR A 85 -5.03 -2.47 -16.47
C THR A 85 -6.39 -2.14 -17.07
N ALA A 86 -7.19 -1.27 -16.44
CA ALA A 86 -8.47 -0.81 -16.98
C ALA A 86 -8.29 -0.06 -18.30
N LYS A 87 -7.31 0.85 -18.38
CA LYS A 87 -6.96 1.57 -19.62
C LYS A 87 -6.47 0.61 -20.71
N LYS A 88 -5.70 -0.41 -20.36
CA LYS A 88 -5.24 -1.46 -21.27
C LYS A 88 -6.40 -2.28 -21.81
N LEU A 89 -7.29 -2.77 -20.95
CA LEU A 89 -8.51 -3.50 -21.34
C LEU A 89 -9.39 -2.66 -22.25
N PHE A 90 -9.63 -1.40 -21.88
CA PHE A 90 -10.41 -0.47 -22.69
C PHE A 90 -9.82 -0.29 -24.08
N LYS A 91 -8.51 0.00 -24.18
CA LYS A 91 -7.81 0.18 -25.46
C LYS A 91 -7.84 -1.09 -26.32
N LYS A 92 -7.71 -2.26 -25.69
CA LYS A 92 -7.58 -3.55 -26.37
C LYS A 92 -8.91 -4.11 -26.88
N TYR A 93 -10.02 -3.88 -26.16
CA TYR A 93 -11.31 -4.53 -26.43
C TYR A 93 -12.50 -3.58 -26.63
N LEU A 94 -12.46 -2.37 -26.07
CA LEU A 94 -13.66 -1.51 -26.00
C LEU A 94 -13.57 -0.24 -26.85
N SER A 95 -12.34 0.23 -27.10
CA SER A 95 -12.06 1.37 -27.98
C SER A 95 -12.66 1.16 -29.37
N GLU A 96 -13.04 2.26 -30.03
CA GLU A 96 -13.58 2.22 -31.38
C GLU A 96 -12.62 1.61 -32.40
N HIS A 97 -11.32 1.76 -32.15
CA HIS A 97 -10.23 1.25 -33.00
C HIS A 97 -9.52 0.02 -32.37
N ALA A 98 -10.18 -0.66 -31.44
CA ALA A 98 -9.64 -1.86 -30.82
C ALA A 98 -9.48 -2.99 -31.86
N LYS A 99 -8.28 -3.59 -31.95
CA LYS A 99 -8.04 -4.73 -32.85
C LYS A 99 -8.83 -5.98 -32.43
N LEU A 100 -9.15 -6.10 -31.15
CA LEU A 100 -9.92 -7.20 -30.56
C LEU A 100 -11.25 -6.67 -30.03
N GLN A 101 -11.88 -5.76 -30.77
CA GLN A 101 -13.10 -5.09 -30.33
C GLN A 101 -14.22 -6.11 -30.06
N VAL A 102 -14.83 -6.03 -28.88
CA VAL A 102 -16.05 -6.79 -28.56
C VAL A 102 -17.28 -5.93 -28.79
N ASP A 103 -18.42 -6.56 -29.13
CA ASP A 103 -19.66 -5.84 -29.42
C ASP A 103 -20.26 -5.15 -28.17
N MET A 104 -20.58 -3.87 -28.28
CA MET A 104 -21.28 -3.08 -27.26
C MET A 104 -21.86 -1.78 -27.83
N SER A 105 -22.76 -1.15 -27.06
CA SER A 105 -23.32 0.16 -27.43
C SER A 105 -22.37 1.33 -27.15
N THR A 106 -22.53 2.42 -27.91
CA THR A 106 -21.78 3.66 -27.72
C THR A 106 -21.92 4.22 -26.30
N LYS A 107 -23.13 4.17 -25.73
CA LYS A 107 -23.39 4.60 -24.36
C LYS A 107 -22.58 3.80 -23.34
N MET A 108 -22.56 2.47 -23.48
CA MET A 108 -21.78 1.60 -22.60
C MET A 108 -20.28 1.89 -22.67
N ARG A 109 -19.76 2.14 -23.89
CA ARG A 109 -18.37 2.52 -24.10
C ARG A 109 -18.02 3.83 -23.37
N GLN A 110 -18.87 4.85 -23.47
CA GLN A 110 -18.69 6.14 -22.81
C GLN A 110 -18.75 6.03 -21.28
N ASP A 111 -19.71 5.26 -20.75
CA ASP A 111 -19.87 5.04 -19.31
C ASP A 111 -18.63 4.37 -18.69
N ILE A 112 -18.01 3.43 -19.41
CA ILE A 112 -16.76 2.78 -18.99
C ILE A 112 -15.57 3.75 -19.11
N GLN A 113 -15.50 4.52 -20.21
CA GLN A 113 -14.43 5.50 -20.43
C GLN A 113 -14.38 6.55 -19.30
N ALA A 114 -15.53 7.05 -18.84
CA ALA A 114 -15.62 8.02 -17.75
C ALA A 114 -15.02 7.52 -16.43
N LYS A 115 -14.99 6.20 -16.22
CA LYS A 115 -14.51 5.54 -14.99
C LYS A 115 -13.03 5.13 -15.03
N LEU A 116 -12.31 5.39 -16.13
CA LEU A 116 -10.91 4.95 -16.29
C LEU A 116 -9.91 5.57 -15.30
N ASN A 117 -10.27 6.71 -14.69
CA ASN A 117 -9.45 7.35 -13.67
C ASN A 117 -9.80 6.90 -12.25
N THR A 118 -10.96 6.29 -12.05
CA THR A 118 -11.43 5.74 -10.76
C THR A 118 -12.04 4.35 -10.98
N PRO A 119 -11.22 3.38 -11.44
CA PRO A 119 -11.71 2.06 -11.81
C PRO A 119 -12.25 1.30 -10.58
N SER A 120 -13.30 0.52 -10.79
CA SER A 120 -13.88 -0.38 -9.79
C SER A 120 -13.96 -1.80 -10.35
N ILE A 121 -14.03 -2.79 -9.45
CA ILE A 121 -14.10 -4.21 -9.83
C ILE A 121 -15.30 -4.51 -10.74
N ASP A 122 -16.38 -3.73 -10.63
CA ASP A 122 -17.60 -3.93 -11.38
C ASP A 122 -17.73 -3.01 -12.61
N MET A 123 -16.70 -2.22 -12.95
CA MET A 123 -16.80 -1.25 -14.05
C MET A 123 -17.10 -1.90 -15.41
N PHE A 124 -16.73 -3.16 -15.61
CA PHE A 124 -16.98 -3.93 -16.85
C PHE A 124 -18.22 -4.84 -16.77
N LYS A 125 -19.00 -4.81 -15.67
CA LYS A 125 -20.12 -5.73 -15.45
C LYS A 125 -21.14 -5.72 -16.59
N SER A 126 -21.48 -4.54 -17.11
CA SER A 126 -22.41 -4.40 -18.23
C SER A 126 -21.83 -4.96 -19.54
N ALA A 127 -20.53 -4.77 -19.78
CA ALA A 127 -19.84 -5.30 -20.96
C ALA A 127 -19.76 -6.83 -20.92
N ILE A 128 -19.45 -7.42 -19.76
CA ILE A 128 -19.47 -8.87 -19.55
C ILE A 128 -20.84 -9.46 -19.93
N VAL A 129 -21.92 -8.87 -19.42
CA VAL A 129 -23.29 -9.34 -19.70
C VAL A 129 -23.60 -9.28 -21.19
N LYS A 130 -23.23 -8.17 -21.86
CA LYS A 130 -23.45 -8.00 -23.30
C LYS A 130 -22.68 -9.04 -24.11
N VAL A 131 -21.40 -9.26 -23.82
CA VAL A 131 -20.54 -10.25 -24.50
C VAL A 131 -21.07 -11.68 -24.29
N LYS A 132 -21.41 -12.06 -23.06
CA LYS A 132 -22.00 -13.38 -22.77
C LYS A 132 -23.32 -13.58 -23.51
N THR A 133 -24.16 -12.56 -23.57
CA THR A 133 -25.42 -12.62 -24.32
C THR A 133 -25.19 -12.82 -25.82
N GLY A 134 -24.19 -12.16 -26.41
CA GLY A 134 -23.82 -12.36 -27.81
C GLY A 134 -23.31 -13.78 -28.09
N LEU A 135 -22.40 -14.29 -27.25
CA LEU A 135 -21.92 -15.68 -27.33
C LEU A 135 -23.05 -16.69 -27.21
N LEU A 136 -24.00 -16.44 -26.31
CA LEU A 136 -25.16 -17.30 -26.06
C LEU A 136 -26.11 -17.35 -27.27
N GLN A 137 -26.50 -16.18 -27.79
CA GLN A 137 -27.56 -16.08 -28.80
C GLN A 137 -27.10 -16.46 -30.20
N ASP A 138 -25.82 -16.29 -30.52
CA ASP A 138 -25.30 -16.59 -31.86
C ASP A 138 -24.26 -17.73 -31.83
N SER A 139 -23.14 -17.53 -31.14
CA SER A 139 -22.00 -18.43 -31.27
C SER A 139 -22.25 -19.83 -30.69
N LEU A 140 -22.93 -19.94 -29.55
CA LEU A 140 -23.22 -21.21 -28.89
C LEU A 140 -24.17 -22.08 -29.74
N VAL A 141 -25.21 -21.45 -30.30
CA VAL A 141 -26.19 -22.13 -31.16
C VAL A 141 -25.52 -22.73 -32.39
N ARG A 142 -24.66 -21.94 -33.05
CA ARG A 142 -23.92 -22.42 -34.23
C ARG A 142 -22.83 -23.42 -33.88
N TYR A 143 -22.16 -23.25 -32.74
CA TYR A 143 -21.16 -24.17 -32.23
C TYR A 143 -21.71 -25.59 -32.07
N LEU A 144 -22.85 -25.73 -31.40
CA LEU A 144 -23.46 -27.04 -31.12
C LEU A 144 -23.87 -27.78 -32.41
N LYS A 145 -24.11 -27.04 -33.50
CA LYS A 145 -24.41 -27.56 -34.84
C LYS A 145 -23.18 -27.72 -35.74
N SER A 146 -22.00 -27.33 -35.26
CA SER A 146 -20.77 -27.29 -36.06
C SER A 146 -20.07 -28.66 -36.10
N PRO A 147 -19.31 -28.96 -37.16
CA PRO A 147 -18.46 -30.15 -37.22
C PRO A 147 -17.48 -30.25 -36.05
N ILE A 148 -16.96 -29.09 -35.58
CA ILE A 148 -16.00 -29.01 -34.47
C ILE A 148 -16.57 -29.61 -33.18
N HIS A 149 -17.85 -29.40 -32.91
CA HIS A 149 -18.54 -29.99 -31.77
C HIS A 149 -18.86 -31.47 -32.01
N SER A 150 -19.37 -31.83 -33.20
CA SER A 150 -19.75 -33.20 -33.54
C SER A 150 -18.57 -34.18 -33.53
N GLU A 151 -17.37 -33.73 -33.89
CA GLU A 151 -16.13 -34.52 -33.88
C GLU A 151 -15.52 -34.68 -32.48
N MET A 152 -16.01 -33.93 -31.48
CA MET A 152 -15.49 -34.00 -30.12
C MET A 152 -15.96 -35.28 -29.43
N LYS A 153 -15.06 -35.96 -28.72
CA LYS A 153 -15.43 -37.07 -27.84
C LYS A 153 -16.36 -36.55 -26.74
N GLN A 154 -17.60 -37.03 -26.73
CA GLN A 154 -18.61 -36.60 -25.76
C GLN A 154 -18.37 -37.31 -24.43
N GLU A 155 -17.62 -36.66 -23.54
CA GLU A 155 -17.40 -37.15 -22.16
C GLU A 155 -18.64 -36.97 -21.28
N PHE A 156 -19.52 -36.02 -21.61
CA PHE A 156 -20.73 -35.70 -20.85
C PHE A 156 -21.96 -35.68 -21.78
N PRO A 157 -22.44 -36.85 -22.23
CA PRO A 157 -23.53 -36.95 -23.21
C PRO A 157 -24.85 -36.32 -22.72
N ASP A 158 -25.14 -36.40 -21.42
CA ASP A 158 -26.33 -35.77 -20.83
C ASP A 158 -26.29 -34.24 -20.91
N LEU A 159 -25.12 -33.64 -20.70
CA LEU A 159 -24.91 -32.19 -20.85
C LEU A 159 -25.20 -31.78 -22.30
N VAL A 160 -24.61 -32.48 -23.27
CA VAL A 160 -24.80 -32.21 -24.70
C VAL A 160 -26.27 -32.34 -25.09
N ARG A 161 -26.94 -33.41 -24.66
CA ARG A 161 -28.36 -33.63 -24.94
C ARG A 161 -29.23 -32.49 -24.39
N ASN A 162 -28.97 -32.03 -23.17
CA ASN A 162 -29.69 -30.91 -22.56
C ASN A 162 -29.45 -29.61 -23.33
N LEU A 163 -28.19 -29.33 -23.71
CA LEU A 163 -27.81 -28.16 -24.49
C LEU A 163 -28.47 -28.15 -25.88
N MET A 164 -28.41 -29.27 -26.61
CA MET A 164 -29.06 -29.41 -27.91
C MET A 164 -30.57 -29.26 -27.81
N SER A 165 -31.21 -29.86 -26.80
CA SER A 165 -32.65 -29.66 -26.57
C SER A 165 -33.02 -28.21 -26.29
N ALA A 166 -32.18 -27.48 -25.55
CA ALA A 166 -32.39 -26.05 -25.30
C ALA A 166 -32.26 -25.22 -26.59
N VAL A 167 -31.27 -25.54 -27.44
CA VAL A 167 -31.09 -24.93 -28.76
C VAL A 167 -32.29 -25.18 -29.67
N ASP A 168 -32.77 -26.42 -29.75
CA ASP A 168 -33.89 -26.79 -30.62
C ASP A 168 -35.20 -26.12 -30.19
N LYS A 169 -35.37 -25.91 -28.88
CA LYS A 169 -36.51 -25.17 -28.30
C LYS A 169 -36.34 -23.65 -28.37
N GLY A 170 -35.20 -23.14 -28.82
CA GLY A 170 -34.87 -21.71 -28.78
C GLY A 170 -34.80 -21.13 -27.36
N LYS A 171 -34.61 -21.97 -26.34
CA LYS A 171 -34.58 -21.60 -24.91
C LYS A 171 -33.15 -21.64 -24.37
N VAL A 172 -32.24 -20.99 -25.07
CA VAL A 172 -30.81 -20.94 -24.70
C VAL A 172 -30.58 -19.75 -23.78
N ASP A 173 -30.24 -20.01 -22.53
CA ASP A 173 -30.04 -19.08 -21.42
C ASP A 173 -28.62 -19.15 -20.83
N LEU A 174 -28.31 -18.18 -19.97
CA LEU A 174 -26.97 -18.02 -19.39
C LEU A 174 -26.42 -19.31 -18.73
N PRO A 175 -27.19 -20.08 -17.93
CA PRO A 175 -26.78 -21.40 -17.44
C PRO A 175 -26.21 -22.36 -18.50
N GLN A 176 -26.78 -22.41 -19.71
CA GLN A 176 -26.23 -23.26 -20.77
C GLN A 176 -24.86 -22.80 -21.24
N LEU A 177 -24.64 -21.49 -21.40
CA LEU A 177 -23.31 -20.98 -21.70
C LEU A 177 -22.33 -21.29 -20.56
N GLU A 178 -22.72 -21.06 -19.30
CA GLU A 178 -21.85 -21.33 -18.14
C GLU A 178 -21.44 -22.80 -18.04
N SER A 179 -22.32 -23.73 -18.43
CA SER A 179 -22.01 -25.16 -18.43
C SER A 179 -20.92 -25.54 -19.45
N ILE A 180 -20.82 -24.82 -20.58
CA ILE A 180 -19.69 -24.96 -21.51
C ILE A 180 -18.44 -24.28 -20.95
N LEU A 181 -18.58 -23.05 -20.44
CA LEU A 181 -17.43 -22.27 -19.96
C LEU A 181 -16.76 -22.89 -18.72
N SER A 182 -17.52 -23.61 -17.90
CA SER A 182 -17.03 -24.25 -16.67
C SER A 182 -16.36 -25.60 -16.93
N ASN A 183 -16.58 -26.21 -18.09
CA ASN A 183 -15.95 -27.49 -18.43
C ASN A 183 -14.73 -27.28 -19.34
N PRO A 184 -13.50 -27.63 -18.90
CA PRO A 184 -12.28 -27.37 -19.67
C PRO A 184 -12.26 -27.98 -21.07
N THR A 185 -12.83 -29.18 -21.23
CA THR A 185 -12.90 -29.89 -22.53
C THR A 185 -13.81 -29.14 -23.50
N TYR A 186 -15.03 -28.79 -23.07
CA TYR A 186 -15.97 -28.04 -23.90
C TYR A 186 -15.49 -26.60 -24.15
N LEU A 187 -14.93 -25.91 -23.15
CA LEU A 187 -14.35 -24.58 -23.31
C LEU A 187 -13.23 -24.58 -24.36
N THR A 188 -12.35 -25.58 -24.34
CA THR A 188 -11.24 -25.69 -25.30
C THR A 188 -11.76 -25.89 -26.72
N ASN A 189 -12.74 -26.77 -26.89
CA ASN A 189 -13.35 -27.04 -28.20
C ASN A 189 -14.20 -25.86 -28.70
N PHE A 190 -14.95 -25.19 -27.81
CA PHE A 190 -15.69 -23.97 -28.14
C PHE A 190 -14.75 -22.83 -28.52
N ARG A 191 -13.61 -22.65 -27.84
CA ARG A 191 -12.58 -21.70 -28.24
C ARG A 191 -12.01 -22.01 -29.63
N LYS A 192 -11.83 -23.29 -29.98
CA LYS A 192 -11.44 -23.72 -31.34
C LYS A 192 -12.48 -23.27 -32.36
N TYR A 193 -13.76 -23.48 -32.08
CA TYR A 193 -14.85 -22.99 -32.93
C TYR A 193 -14.83 -21.47 -33.11
N LEU A 194 -14.76 -20.70 -32.01
CA LEU A 194 -14.75 -19.24 -32.07
C LEU A 194 -13.56 -18.68 -32.87
N LYS A 195 -12.40 -19.35 -32.84
CA LYS A 195 -11.26 -18.98 -33.71
C LYS A 195 -11.60 -19.07 -35.19
N THR A 196 -12.37 -20.09 -35.61
CA THR A 196 -12.82 -20.22 -37.01
C THR A 196 -13.84 -19.17 -37.40
N GLN A 197 -14.58 -18.63 -36.43
CA GLN A 197 -15.58 -17.58 -36.63
C GLN A 197 -15.02 -16.17 -36.38
N HIS A 198 -13.71 -16.03 -36.16
CA HIS A 198 -13.07 -14.77 -35.79
C HIS A 198 -13.74 -14.06 -34.60
N ALA A 199 -14.18 -14.84 -33.61
CA ALA A 199 -14.93 -14.36 -32.44
C ALA A 199 -14.27 -14.74 -31.09
N ALA A 200 -13.01 -15.17 -31.12
CA ALA A 200 -12.30 -15.68 -29.95
C ALA A 200 -11.96 -14.58 -28.92
N GLU A 201 -11.89 -13.33 -29.36
CA GLU A 201 -11.66 -12.15 -28.53
C GLU A 201 -12.70 -11.99 -27.43
N ASN A 202 -13.94 -12.45 -27.65
CA ASN A 202 -14.99 -12.45 -26.64
C ASN A 202 -14.60 -13.28 -25.40
N LEU A 203 -14.02 -14.47 -25.57
CA LEU A 203 -13.55 -15.28 -24.44
C LEU A 203 -12.32 -14.67 -23.78
N ILE A 204 -11.36 -14.17 -24.58
CA ILE A 204 -10.13 -13.57 -24.06
C ILE A 204 -10.47 -12.32 -23.21
N PHE A 205 -11.43 -11.51 -23.67
CA PHE A 205 -11.92 -10.37 -22.91
C PHE A 205 -12.49 -10.80 -21.55
N LEU A 206 -13.35 -11.83 -21.52
CA LEU A 206 -13.94 -12.33 -20.27
C LEU A 206 -12.87 -12.82 -19.30
N GLU A 207 -11.84 -13.52 -19.78
CA GLU A 207 -10.71 -13.99 -18.98
C GLU A 207 -9.90 -12.83 -18.37
N GLU A 208 -9.48 -11.85 -19.19
CA GLU A 208 -8.70 -10.72 -18.70
C GLU A 208 -9.50 -9.79 -17.78
N VAL A 209 -10.82 -9.68 -17.97
CA VAL A 209 -11.68 -8.95 -17.01
C VAL A 209 -11.79 -9.69 -15.69
N GLU A 210 -11.85 -11.02 -15.68
CA GLU A 210 -11.87 -11.80 -14.43
C GLU A 210 -10.54 -11.69 -13.67
N GLU A 211 -9.40 -11.63 -14.38
CA GLU A 211 -8.11 -11.30 -13.77
C GLU A 211 -8.10 -9.88 -13.18
N PHE A 212 -8.65 -8.89 -13.90
CA PHE A 212 -8.79 -7.53 -13.42
C PHE A 212 -9.64 -7.43 -12.14
N ARG A 213 -10.71 -8.24 -12.01
CA ARG A 213 -11.58 -8.26 -10.82
C ARG A 213 -10.88 -8.78 -9.56
N ARG A 214 -9.76 -9.50 -9.72
CA ARG A 214 -8.93 -9.99 -8.60
C ARG A 214 -7.93 -8.94 -8.11
N LEU A 215 -7.82 -7.80 -8.79
CA LEU A 215 -6.93 -6.71 -8.36
C LEU A 215 -7.52 -5.96 -7.15
N PRO A 216 -6.68 -5.45 -6.23
CA PRO A 216 -7.13 -4.62 -5.12
C PRO A 216 -7.88 -3.38 -5.64
N SER A 217 -9.12 -3.19 -5.17
CA SER A 217 -10.04 -2.14 -5.63
C SER A 217 -9.63 -0.73 -5.17
N TYR A 218 -9.97 0.29 -5.98
CA TYR A 218 -9.94 1.70 -5.56
C TYR A 218 -10.71 1.95 -4.25
N GLU A 219 -11.76 1.17 -3.98
CA GLU A 219 -12.53 1.25 -2.75
C GLU A 219 -11.69 0.95 -1.49
N ILE A 220 -10.64 0.14 -1.61
CA ILE A 220 -9.73 -0.14 -0.50
C ILE A 220 -8.93 1.13 -0.18
N VAL A 221 -8.47 1.85 -1.20
CA VAL A 221 -7.76 3.13 -1.05
C VAL A 221 -8.67 4.15 -0.38
N VAL A 222 -9.90 4.35 -0.89
CA VAL A 222 -10.85 5.29 -0.30
C VAL A 222 -11.21 4.91 1.13
N ARG A 223 -11.45 3.63 1.42
CA ARG A 223 -11.74 3.15 2.78
C ARG A 223 -10.55 3.39 3.72
N SER A 224 -9.33 3.14 3.25
CA SER A 224 -8.11 3.41 4.02
C SER A 224 -7.93 4.91 4.26
N ALA A 225 -8.17 5.75 3.26
CA ALA A 225 -8.11 7.21 3.39
C ALA A 225 -9.15 7.71 4.41
N LYS A 226 -10.40 7.25 4.34
CA LYS A 226 -11.46 7.59 5.31
C LYS A 226 -11.06 7.19 6.73
N LYS A 227 -10.49 5.99 6.90
CA LYS A 227 -10.02 5.51 8.21
C LYS A 227 -8.92 6.42 8.80
N ILE A 228 -7.94 6.82 7.99
CA ILE A 228 -6.86 7.73 8.42
C ILE A 228 -7.44 9.11 8.75
N LEU A 229 -8.33 9.62 7.89
CA LEU A 229 -9.00 10.91 8.07
C LEU A 229 -9.79 10.96 9.38
N ASP A 230 -10.63 9.95 9.65
CA ASP A 230 -11.41 9.88 10.89
C ASP A 230 -10.56 9.68 12.14
N LYS A 231 -9.41 9.01 12.01
CA LYS A 231 -8.56 8.71 13.15
C LYS A 231 -7.68 9.89 13.58
N TYR A 232 -7.25 10.72 12.63
CA TYR A 232 -6.20 11.71 12.86
C TYR A 232 -6.53 13.14 12.39
N ILE A 233 -7.50 13.34 11.50
CA ILE A 233 -7.74 14.64 10.87
C ILE A 233 -9.07 15.23 11.36
N ASN A 234 -10.16 14.47 11.22
CA ASN A 234 -11.49 14.94 11.54
C ASN A 234 -11.63 15.23 13.04
N ILE A 235 -11.78 16.50 13.38
CA ILE A 235 -11.79 16.98 14.77
C ILE A 235 -12.96 16.39 15.57
N ASN A 236 -14.04 16.00 14.89
CA ASN A 236 -15.23 15.44 15.54
C ASN A 236 -15.07 13.95 15.90
N THR A 237 -14.16 13.23 15.24
CA THR A 237 -14.01 11.76 15.39
C THR A 237 -12.64 11.36 15.93
N ALA A 238 -11.61 12.13 15.65
CA ALA A 238 -10.24 11.85 16.08
C ALA A 238 -10.08 12.04 17.59
N ARG A 239 -9.55 11.01 18.26
CA ARG A 239 -9.21 11.09 19.69
C ARG A 239 -8.06 12.07 19.97
N SER A 240 -7.14 12.18 19.02
CA SER A 240 -5.97 13.06 19.09
C SER A 240 -5.70 13.60 17.69
N PRO A 241 -6.43 14.65 17.28
CA PRO A 241 -6.30 15.22 15.95
C PRO A 241 -4.93 15.86 15.76
N ILE A 242 -4.41 15.76 14.55
CA ILE A 242 -3.18 16.42 14.13
C ILE A 242 -3.49 17.91 13.94
N PRO A 243 -2.62 18.81 14.42
CA PRO A 243 -2.79 20.24 14.23
C PRO A 243 -2.44 20.62 12.78
N ILE A 244 -3.45 20.64 11.93
CA ILE A 244 -3.37 21.12 10.55
C ILE A 244 -4.15 22.43 10.37
N ALA A 245 -3.90 23.16 9.28
CA ALA A 245 -4.67 24.36 8.96
C ALA A 245 -6.15 24.03 8.68
N ALA A 246 -7.07 24.90 9.13
CA ALA A 246 -8.52 24.65 9.01
C ALA A 246 -8.99 24.45 7.55
N HIS A 247 -8.44 25.21 6.60
CA HIS A 247 -8.78 25.05 5.18
C HIS A 247 -8.34 23.69 4.61
N LEU A 248 -7.24 23.13 5.12
CA LEU A 248 -6.77 21.81 4.73
C LEU A 248 -7.69 20.71 5.29
N HIS A 249 -8.15 20.88 6.53
CA HIS A 249 -9.14 19.99 7.13
C HIS A 249 -10.40 19.88 6.26
N ASP A 250 -11.00 21.02 5.89
CA ASP A 250 -12.26 21.06 5.14
C ASP A 250 -12.09 20.46 3.73
N ASP A 251 -11.02 20.81 3.02
CA ASP A 251 -10.72 20.25 1.69
C ASP A 251 -10.54 18.73 1.74
N MET A 252 -9.83 18.22 2.75
CA MET A 252 -9.65 16.79 2.93
C MET A 252 -10.99 16.09 3.16
N VAL A 253 -11.82 16.58 4.10
CA VAL A 253 -13.13 15.98 4.39
C VAL A 253 -14.03 15.94 3.14
N GLU A 254 -14.06 17.01 2.35
CA GLU A 254 -14.89 17.10 1.14
C GLU A 254 -14.39 16.22 -0.01
N ASN A 255 -13.07 16.04 -0.15
CA ASN A 255 -12.46 15.36 -1.30
C ASN A 255 -11.94 13.94 -1.02
N VAL A 256 -12.29 13.32 0.10
CA VAL A 256 -11.81 11.98 0.49
C VAL A 256 -12.14 10.87 -0.53
N ASP A 257 -13.25 10.99 -1.27
CA ASP A 257 -13.62 10.02 -2.31
C ASP A 257 -12.73 10.09 -3.56
N LYS A 258 -11.85 11.09 -3.65
CA LYS A 258 -10.83 11.27 -4.70
C LYS A 258 -9.41 11.01 -4.17
N ALA A 259 -9.27 10.43 -2.98
CA ALA A 259 -7.97 10.21 -2.36
C ALA A 259 -7.04 9.37 -3.26
N GLY A 260 -5.80 9.82 -3.39
CA GLY A 260 -4.70 9.14 -4.06
C GLY A 260 -3.42 9.27 -3.25
N LYS A 261 -2.27 8.81 -3.78
CA LYS A 261 -1.00 8.74 -3.01
C LYS A 261 -0.56 10.07 -2.38
N ARG A 262 -0.90 11.21 -2.99
CA ARG A 262 -0.52 12.55 -2.49
C ARG A 262 -1.56 13.20 -1.57
N TYR A 263 -2.66 12.51 -1.29
CA TYR A 263 -3.80 13.09 -0.57
C TYR A 263 -3.44 13.55 0.85
N PHE A 264 -2.50 12.88 1.52
CA PHE A 264 -2.03 13.27 2.85
C PHE A 264 -0.72 14.08 2.82
N SER A 265 -0.22 14.50 1.65
CA SER A 265 1.12 15.11 1.54
C SER A 265 1.26 16.39 2.38
N ASP A 266 0.27 17.27 2.37
CA ASP A 266 0.33 18.53 3.12
C ASP A 266 0.22 18.28 4.63
N ALA A 267 -0.70 17.41 5.06
CA ALA A 267 -0.81 17.00 6.46
C ALA A 267 0.47 16.31 6.97
N ILE A 268 1.14 15.52 6.13
CA ILE A 268 2.45 14.95 6.44
C ILE A 268 3.51 16.04 6.60
N GLN A 269 3.51 17.07 5.73
CA GLN A 269 4.45 18.18 5.87
C GLN A 269 4.28 18.93 7.20
N ASP A 270 3.04 19.18 7.63
CA ASP A 270 2.74 19.81 8.92
C ASP A 270 3.27 18.96 10.09
N VAL A 271 2.98 17.65 10.09
CA VAL A 271 3.48 16.72 11.12
C VAL A 271 5.01 16.66 11.13
N VAL A 272 5.63 16.52 9.96
CA VAL A 272 7.09 16.48 9.80
C VAL A 272 7.73 17.77 10.31
N SER A 273 7.11 18.93 10.05
CA SER A 273 7.57 20.22 10.56
C SER A 273 7.55 20.26 12.09
N ILE A 274 6.46 19.81 12.72
CA ILE A 274 6.32 19.75 14.18
C ILE A 274 7.35 18.80 14.80
N LEU A 275 7.45 17.58 14.26
CA LEU A 275 8.42 16.59 14.73
C LEU A 275 9.84 17.15 14.64
N ARG A 276 10.19 17.79 13.52
CA ARG A 276 11.54 18.34 13.27
C ARG A 276 11.88 19.51 14.18
N THR A 277 10.97 20.47 14.32
CA THR A 277 11.24 21.73 15.02
C THR A 277 11.14 21.61 16.53
N THR A 278 10.28 20.71 17.02
CA THR A 278 9.98 20.60 18.45
C THR A 278 10.44 19.26 19.02
N GLU A 279 9.96 18.15 18.46
CA GLU A 279 10.10 16.85 19.12
C GLU A 279 11.49 16.23 18.97
N VAL A 280 12.18 16.45 17.84
CA VAL A 280 13.56 15.98 17.62
C VAL A 280 14.50 16.62 18.64
N HIS A 281 14.40 17.94 18.83
CA HIS A 281 15.23 18.65 19.79
C HIS A 281 15.06 18.08 21.21
N ASP A 282 13.82 18.00 21.68
CA ASP A 282 13.50 17.47 23.00
C ASP A 282 13.90 15.99 23.16
N PHE A 283 13.80 15.19 22.09
CA PHE A 283 14.25 13.81 22.10
C PHE A 283 15.76 13.71 22.30
N LEU A 284 16.54 14.49 21.56
CA LEU A 284 18.00 14.51 21.64
C LEU A 284 18.50 14.93 23.02
N GLU A 285 17.75 15.75 23.75
CA GLU A 285 18.05 16.13 25.14
C GLU A 285 17.55 15.11 26.17
N SER A 286 16.71 14.15 25.77
CA SER A 286 16.12 13.17 26.67
C SER A 286 17.05 11.98 27.01
N PRO A 287 16.85 11.30 28.15
CA PRO A 287 17.57 10.06 28.47
C PRO A 287 17.29 8.91 27.49
N LEU A 288 16.19 8.96 26.74
CA LEU A 288 15.87 7.93 25.73
C LEU A 288 16.80 8.01 24.51
N PHE A 289 17.39 9.18 24.24
CA PHE A 289 18.42 9.31 23.23
C PHE A 289 19.67 8.48 23.58
N MET A 290 20.13 8.51 24.83
CA MET A 290 21.24 7.64 25.27
C MET A 290 20.87 6.15 25.22
N GLN A 291 19.60 5.81 25.41
CA GLN A 291 19.10 4.45 25.19
C GLN A 291 19.18 4.04 23.70
N LEU A 292 18.94 4.96 22.77
CA LEU A 292 19.11 4.74 21.34
C LEU A 292 20.57 4.43 21.00
N ILE A 293 21.50 5.28 21.44
CA ILE A 293 22.93 5.07 21.20
C ILE A 293 23.38 3.71 21.74
N GLY A 294 23.04 3.39 22.98
CA GLY A 294 23.36 2.09 23.56
C GLY A 294 22.76 0.91 22.79
N SER A 295 21.55 1.07 22.24
CA SER A 295 20.89 0.04 21.43
C SER A 295 21.58 -0.17 20.08
N TRP A 296 22.08 0.89 19.45
CA TRP A 296 22.90 0.78 18.24
C TRP A 296 24.25 0.11 18.53
N VAL A 297 24.93 0.48 19.63
CA VAL A 297 26.21 -0.15 20.02
C VAL A 297 26.05 -1.64 20.29
N VAL A 298 24.95 -2.05 20.93
CA VAL A 298 24.65 -3.47 21.16
C VAL A 298 24.43 -4.23 19.85
N LEU A 299 23.89 -3.58 18.82
CA LEU A 299 23.73 -4.20 17.49
C LEU A 299 25.09 -4.31 16.78
N ASP A 300 25.77 -3.18 16.61
CA ASP A 300 27.08 -3.08 15.97
C ASP A 300 27.71 -1.72 16.29
N GLU A 301 28.93 -1.71 16.81
CA GLU A 301 29.62 -0.48 17.20
C GLU A 301 29.95 0.41 15.99
N THR A 302 30.37 -0.20 14.88
CA THR A 302 30.69 0.54 13.65
C THR A 302 29.44 1.22 13.09
N TYR A 303 28.29 0.54 13.14
CA TYR A 303 27.00 1.09 12.78
C TYR A 303 26.65 2.30 13.65
N ALA A 304 26.80 2.18 14.97
CA ALA A 304 26.53 3.28 15.90
C ALA A 304 27.37 4.52 15.59
N ILE A 305 28.69 4.34 15.36
CA ILE A 305 29.61 5.42 14.98
C ILE A 305 29.15 6.10 13.68
N ARG A 306 28.71 5.34 12.67
CA ARG A 306 28.20 5.91 11.41
C ARG A 306 26.90 6.70 11.56
N GLN A 307 26.10 6.43 12.59
CA GLN A 307 24.87 7.20 12.84
C GLN A 307 25.16 8.52 13.57
N LEU A 308 26.25 8.61 14.33
CA LEU A 308 26.66 9.78 15.09
C LEU A 308 27.33 10.81 14.17
N ILE A 309 26.51 11.61 13.50
CA ILE A 309 26.98 12.68 12.61
C ILE A 309 26.15 13.94 12.88
N GLY A 310 26.76 15.12 12.80
CA GLY A 310 26.04 16.39 12.85
C GLY A 310 25.41 16.64 14.24
N GLU A 311 24.13 16.97 14.26
CA GLU A 311 23.41 17.27 15.52
C GLU A 311 23.29 16.06 16.47
N VAL A 312 23.27 14.84 15.94
CA VAL A 312 23.21 13.60 16.74
C VAL A 312 24.53 13.39 17.51
N GLU A 313 25.66 13.65 16.85
CA GLU A 313 26.99 13.62 17.46
C GLU A 313 27.11 14.69 18.57
N LEU A 314 26.69 15.93 18.28
CA LEU A 314 26.67 17.02 19.26
C LEU A 314 25.80 16.70 20.48
N ALA A 315 24.62 16.13 20.26
CA ALA A 315 23.74 15.70 21.35
C ALA A 315 24.42 14.62 22.22
N TYR A 316 25.08 13.64 21.62
CA TYR A 316 25.82 12.62 22.35
C TYR A 316 26.91 13.22 23.26
N PHE A 317 27.71 14.14 22.75
CA PHE A 317 28.71 14.83 23.57
C PHE A 317 28.10 15.61 24.74
N LYS A 318 26.94 16.28 24.53
CA LYS A 318 26.23 17.00 25.60
C LYS A 318 25.85 16.07 26.77
N HIS A 319 25.48 14.82 26.48
CA HIS A 319 25.16 13.83 27.51
C HIS A 319 26.41 13.26 28.20
N VAL A 320 27.46 12.94 27.44
CA VAL A 320 28.62 12.17 27.96
C VAL A 320 29.65 13.03 28.68
N VAL A 321 29.87 14.28 28.25
CA VAL A 321 30.90 15.16 28.86
C VAL A 321 30.61 15.46 30.35
N PRO A 322 29.38 15.79 30.79
CA PRO A 322 29.08 15.97 32.20
C PRO A 322 29.27 14.68 33.02
N LEU A 323 28.85 13.53 32.48
CA LEU A 323 28.94 12.24 33.16
C LEU A 323 30.39 11.82 33.39
N THR A 324 31.26 12.01 32.40
CA THR A 324 32.70 11.71 32.52
C THR A 324 33.44 12.63 33.49
N LYS A 325 33.04 13.91 33.59
CA LYS A 325 33.58 14.85 34.59
C LYS A 325 33.18 14.47 36.03
N SER A 326 31.93 14.06 36.24
CA SER A 326 31.43 13.64 37.56
C SER A 326 32.12 12.37 38.07
N VAL A 327 32.45 11.41 37.19
CA VAL A 327 33.20 10.19 37.54
C VAL A 327 34.63 10.52 37.98
N ARG A 328 35.30 11.46 37.31
CA ARG A 328 36.67 11.88 37.67
C ARG A 328 36.72 12.61 39.01
N GLN A 329 35.74 13.45 39.32
CA GLN A 329 35.66 14.17 40.61
C GLN A 329 35.33 13.23 41.80
N GLY A 330 34.54 12.18 41.57
CA GLY A 330 34.24 11.17 42.60
C GLY A 330 35.43 10.27 42.98
N GLN A 331 36.40 10.07 42.06
CA GLN A 331 37.61 9.30 42.34
C GLN A 331 38.70 10.12 43.04
N SER A 332 38.70 11.44 42.89
CA SER A 332 39.64 12.36 43.56
C SER A 332 39.25 12.71 45.01
N GLY A 333 38.12 12.20 45.50
CA GLY A 333 37.54 12.54 46.81
C GLY A 333 37.64 11.44 47.87
N ALA A 334 38.38 10.36 47.64
CA ALA A 334 38.67 9.35 48.66
C ALA A 334 40.00 9.70 49.35
N PRO A 335 40.01 10.25 50.58
CA PRO A 335 41.22 10.33 51.36
C PRO A 335 41.61 8.93 51.84
N SER A 336 42.90 8.61 51.72
CA SER A 336 43.55 7.41 52.27
C SER A 336 43.39 7.27 53.77
#